data_AF-A0A2P4SIS0-F1
#
_entry.id   AF-A0A2P4SIS0-F1
#
_cell.length_a   1.000
_cell.length_b   1.000
_cell.length_c   1.000
_cell.angle_alpha   90.00
_cell.angle_beta   90.00
_cell.angle_gamma   90.00
#
_symmetry.space_group_name_H-M   'P 1'
#
loop_
_entity.id
_entity.type
_entity.pdbx_description
1 polymer ?
#
loop_
_entity_poly.entity_id
_entity_poly.type
_entity_poly.pdbx_seq_one_letter_code
_entity_poly.pdbx_strand_id
1 'polypeptide(L)' 'MTEEVPPTALTNVNLRLLCHDDIDAVKQLCGDWFPIEYPDSWYRDITSNKKFFSLAATYRGSIVGMIVAEIKSRTKVHKE' A
#
# COMPACT_ATOMS: atom_id res chain seq x y z
N MET A 1 -10.66 11.55 22.24
CA MET A 1 -9.38 11.09 22.82
C MET A 1 -8.43 10.91 21.67
N THR A 2 -7.47 11.79 21.50
CA THR A 2 -6.39 11.61 20.53
C THR A 2 -5.42 10.65 21.20
N GLU A 3 -5.36 9.39 20.76
CA GLU A 3 -4.29 8.49 21.20
C GLU A 3 -2.97 9.12 20.74
N GLU A 4 -2.16 9.59 21.69
CA GLU A 4 -0.80 10.00 21.37
C GLU A 4 -0.03 8.77 20.92
N VAL A 5 0.41 8.77 19.66
CA VAL A 5 1.25 7.72 19.10
C VAL A 5 2.53 7.65 19.95
N PRO A 6 2.85 6.50 20.57
CA PRO A 6 4.04 6.40 21.39
C PRO A 6 5.27 6.77 20.56
N PRO A 7 6.25 7.51 21.09
CA PRO A 7 7.46 7.86 20.34
C PRO A 7 8.25 6.63 19.85
N THR A 8 8.02 5.47 20.47
CA THR A 8 8.56 4.15 20.06
C THR A 8 7.75 3.44 18.96
N ALA A 9 6.71 4.08 18.42
CA ALA A 9 5.88 3.47 17.39
C ALA A 9 6.71 3.15 16.14
N LEU A 10 7.56 4.09 15.70
CA LEU A 10 8.41 3.94 14.51
C LEU A 10 9.41 2.79 14.64
N THR A 11 9.96 2.54 15.83
CA THR A 11 10.91 1.41 16.05
C THR A 11 10.27 0.04 15.90
N ASN A 12 8.94 -0.05 15.97
CA ASN A 12 8.20 -1.30 15.78
C ASN A 12 7.53 -1.39 14.40
N VAL A 13 7.84 -0.46 13.50
CA VAL A 13 7.39 -0.52 12.11
C VAL A 13 8.33 -1.42 11.32
N ASN A 14 7.75 -2.38 10.61
CA ASN A 14 8.48 -3.23 9.66
C ASN A 14 8.02 -2.95 8.23
N LEU A 15 8.94 -3.12 7.29
CA LEU A 15 8.65 -2.99 5.86
C LEU A 15 8.59 -4.38 5.21
N ARG A 16 7.55 -4.61 4.41
CA ARG A 16 7.46 -5.81 3.56
C ARG A 16 6.73 -5.51 2.27
N LEU A 17 6.97 -6.34 1.25
CA LEU A 17 6.18 -6.27 0.03
C LEU A 17 4.73 -6.72 0.30
N LEU A 18 3.79 -6.13 -0.43
CA LEU A 18 2.41 -6.63 -0.48
C LEU A 18 2.37 -8.04 -1.08
N CYS A 19 1.43 -8.84 -0.61
CA CYS A 19 1.10 -10.15 -1.18
C CYS A 19 -0.41 -10.28 -1.43
N HIS A 20 -0.81 -11.37 -2.08
CA HIS A 20 -2.22 -11.64 -2.43
C HIS A 20 -3.17 -11.56 -1.22
N ASP A 21 -2.72 -11.99 -0.05
CA ASP A 21 -3.55 -12.03 1.16
C ASP A 21 -3.86 -10.62 1.71
N ASP A 22 -3.15 -9.59 1.24
CA ASP A 22 -3.35 -8.20 1.68
C ASP A 22 -4.51 -7.49 0.97
N ILE A 23 -5.13 -8.10 -0.06
CA ILE A 23 -6.12 -7.42 -0.92
C ILE A 23 -7.24 -6.75 -0.10
N ASP A 24 -7.83 -7.46 0.86
CA ASP A 24 -8.96 -6.94 1.62
C ASP A 24 -8.54 -5.78 2.55
N ALA A 25 -7.37 -5.90 3.18
CA ALA A 25 -6.81 -4.84 4.02
C ALA A 25 -6.49 -3.59 3.19
N VAL A 26 -5.90 -3.76 2.00
CA VAL A 26 -5.57 -2.66 1.09
C VAL A 26 -6.83 -1.98 0.56
N LYS A 27 -7.88 -2.74 0.22
CA LYS A 27 -9.18 -2.18 -0.20
C LYS A 27 -9.78 -1.26 0.85
N GLN A 28 -9.83 -1.73 2.11
CA GLN A 28 -10.34 -0.93 3.23
C GLN A 28 -9.54 0.36 3.39
N LEU A 29 -8.21 0.26 3.49
CA LEU A 29 -7.34 1.42 3.67
C LEU A 29 -7.44 2.42 2.52
N CYS A 30 -7.48 1.96 1.27
CA CYS A 30 -7.65 2.84 0.12
C CYS A 30 -9.01 3.55 0.11
N GLY A 31 -10.07 2.88 0.57
CA GLY A 31 -11.39 3.48 0.73
C GLY A 31 -11.41 4.60 1.78
N ASP A 32 -10.59 4.48 2.82
CA ASP A 32 -10.43 5.51 3.85
C ASP A 32 -9.50 6.65 3.41
N TRP A 33 -8.44 6.36 2.66
CA TRP A 33 -7.38 7.32 2.32
C TRP A 33 -7.71 8.18 1.10
N PHE A 34 -8.48 7.66 0.15
CA PHE A 34 -8.71 8.32 -1.14
C PHE A 34 -10.20 8.35 -1.48
N PRO A 35 -10.72 9.50 -1.96
CA PRO A 35 -12.11 9.61 -2.39
C PRO A 35 -12.30 9.06 -3.83
N ILE A 36 -11.70 7.91 -4.15
CA ILE A 36 -11.76 7.27 -5.47
C ILE A 36 -11.93 5.76 -5.30
N GLU A 37 -12.81 5.18 -6.10
CA GLU A 37 -13.02 3.73 -6.13
C GLU A 37 -12.13 3.09 -7.20
N TYR A 38 -11.21 2.21 -6.76
CA TYR A 38 -10.38 1.43 -7.67
C TYR A 38 -11.08 0.10 -8.01
N PRO A 39 -10.96 -0.40 -9.25
CA PRO A 39 -11.53 -1.70 -9.59
C PRO A 39 -10.77 -2.84 -8.90
N ASP A 40 -11.47 -3.94 -8.63
CA ASP A 40 -10.91 -5.18 -8.07
C ASP A 40 -9.65 -5.70 -8.77
N SER A 41 -9.56 -5.52 -10.08
CA SER A 41 -8.39 -5.89 -10.87
C SER A 41 -7.15 -5.08 -10.49
N TRP A 42 -7.30 -3.80 -10.13
CA TRP A 42 -6.19 -2.94 -9.73
C TRP A 42 -5.57 -3.44 -8.42
N TYR A 43 -6.39 -3.75 -7.42
CA TYR A 43 -5.92 -4.32 -6.15
C TYR A 43 -5.16 -5.62 -6.36
N ARG A 44 -5.71 -6.55 -7.16
CA ARG A 44 -5.02 -7.81 -7.52
C ARG A 44 -3.67 -7.55 -8.20
N ASP A 45 -3.61 -6.55 -9.08
CA ASP A 45 -2.40 -6.22 -9.81
C ASP A 45 -1.32 -5.70 -8.86
N ILE A 46 -1.64 -4.75 -7.98
CA ILE A 46 -0.64 -4.15 -7.08
C ILE A 46 -0.16 -5.11 -5.97
N THR A 47 -0.95 -6.13 -5.60
CA THR A 47 -0.58 -7.13 -4.58
C THR A 47 0.13 -8.37 -5.11
N SER A 48 0.04 -8.64 -6.42
CA SER A 48 0.48 -9.92 -6.98
C SER A 48 1.36 -9.79 -8.22
N ASN A 49 1.34 -8.63 -8.90
CA ASN A 49 2.14 -8.41 -10.10
C ASN A 49 3.52 -7.83 -9.78
N LYS A 50 4.57 -8.59 -10.08
CA LYS A 50 5.97 -8.21 -9.82
C LYS A 50 6.47 -6.99 -10.61
N LYS A 51 5.69 -6.48 -11.57
CA LYS A 51 6.00 -5.21 -12.26
C LYS A 51 5.94 -4.01 -11.30
N PHE A 52 5.14 -4.12 -10.24
CA PHE A 52 5.00 -3.07 -9.24
C PHE A 52 5.99 -3.25 -8.09
N PHE A 53 6.52 -2.14 -7.63
CA PHE A 53 7.12 -2.00 -6.32
C PHE A 53 6.03 -1.58 -5.34
N SER A 54 5.45 -2.56 -4.65
CA SER A 54 4.36 -2.37 -3.71
C SER A 54 4.83 -2.70 -2.30
N LEU A 55 5.15 -1.66 -1.52
CA LEU A 55 5.76 -1.77 -0.20
C LEU A 55 4.78 -1.29 0.88
N ALA A 56 4.56 -2.12 1.89
CA ALA A 56 3.77 -1.80 3.07
C ALA A 56 4.66 -1.50 4.28
N ALA A 57 4.26 -0.48 5.03
CA ALA A 57 4.67 -0.26 6.41
C ALA A 57 3.68 -0.98 7.33
N THR A 58 4.20 -1.81 8.23
CA THR A 58 3.41 -2.61 9.16
C THR A 58 3.76 -2.28 10.59
N TYR A 59 2.76 -2.07 11.43
CA TYR A 59 2.92 -1.90 12.87
C TYR A 59 2.12 -2.99 13.57
N ARG A 60 2.79 -3.80 14.39
CA ARG A 60 2.18 -4.97 15.06
C ARG A 60 1.40 -5.90 14.11
N GLY A 61 1.95 -6.11 12.91
CA GLY A 61 1.36 -6.98 11.88
C GLY A 61 0.27 -6.34 11.02
N SER A 62 -0.26 -5.17 11.39
CA SER A 62 -1.25 -4.45 10.59
C SER A 62 -0.59 -3.45 9.65
N ILE A 63 -1.11 -3.32 8.42
CA ILE A 63 -0.64 -2.30 7.47
C ILE A 63 -1.12 -0.93 7.96
N VAL A 64 -0.18 0.01 8.08
CA VAL A 64 -0.44 1.40 8.51
C VAL A 64 -0.10 2.43 7.44
N GLY A 65 0.52 1.99 6.35
CA GLY A 65 0.89 2.82 5.21
C GLY A 65 1.40 1.97 4.06
N MET A 66 1.30 2.45 2.83
CA MET A 66 1.91 1.76 1.69
C MET A 66 2.34 2.74 0.59
N ILE A 67 3.31 2.34 -0.21
CA ILE A 67 3.69 3.00 -1.46
C ILE A 67 3.63 1.97 -2.60
N VAL A 68 2.97 2.35 -3.69
CA VAL A 68 2.84 1.54 -4.90
C VAL A 68 3.39 2.33 -6.07
N ALA A 69 4.39 1.77 -6.75
CA ALA A 69 5.03 2.40 -7.89
C ALA A 69 5.31 1.38 -9.00
N GLU A 70 5.40 1.84 -10.25
CA GLU A 70 5.80 1.02 -11.39
C GLU A 70 6.99 1.68 -12.10
N ILE A 71 8.10 0.94 -12.26
CA ILE A 71 9.24 1.42 -13.03
C ILE A 71 8.98 1.12 -14.50
N LYS A 72 8.81 2.16 -15.31
CA LYS A 72 8.51 2.06 -16.74
C LYS A 72 9.61 2.70 -17.59
N SER A 73 9.77 2.19 -18.81
CA SER A 73 10.47 2.94 -19.86
C SER A 73 9.75 4.27 -20.11
N ARG A 74 10.50 5.33 -20.37
CA ARG A 74 9.98 6.68 -20.63
C ARG A 74 8.89 6.71 -21.71
N THR A 75 8.97 5.85 -22.72
CA THR A 75 7.97 5.77 -23.79
C THR A 75 6.62 5.20 -23.36
N LYS A 76 6.54 4.57 -22.18
CA LYS A 76 5.34 3.94 -21.62
C LYS A 76 4.74 4.73 -20.43
N VAL A 77 5.32 5.87 -20.09
CA VAL A 77 4.80 6.73 -19.01
C VAL A 77 3.56 7.47 -19.53
N HIS A 78 2.51 7.56 -18.70
CA HIS A 78 1.32 8.32 -19.05
C HIS A 78 1.69 9.81 -19.21
N LYS A 79 1.07 10.50 -20.17
CA LYS A 79 1.21 11.95 -20.28
C LYS A 79 0.49 12.58 -19.09
N GLU A 80 1.09 13.65 -18.55
CA GLU A 80 0.50 14.51 -17.51
C GLU A 80 -0.83 15.10 -17.97
#